data_AF-A0A383WFU4-F1
#
_entry.id   AF-A0A383WFU4-F1
#
_cell.length_a   1.000
_cell.length_b   1.000
_cell.length_c   1.000
_cell.angle_alpha   90.00
_cell.angle_beta   90.00
_cell.angle_gamma   90.00
#
_symmetry.space_group_name_H-M   'P 1'
#
loop_
_entity.id
_entity.type
_entity.pdbx_description
1 polymer ?
#
loop_
_entity_poly.entity_id
_entity_poly.type
_entity_poly.pdbx_seq_one_letter_code
_entity_poly.pdbx_strand_id
1 'polypeptide(L)'
;MQDAPAAGTSSRPEAAAAAATAAADPAAATAAADGAAAAAAASSSIDSLSVLTSTEPIDRLRYQALLMFDHWDSSSSGRLSGEQLGQFFTWCTRKVSWSPGLSEVLAGVTSSWASLAQTGCSREQFVRIIRSQVHAVSTSAAYTGSMMRPDEAARLQAQMSLNKTELAAAKWVFGLLDFDNDGKVALSMYKAAQGIEAYVYEDKIEDADADDDGLISFEEFLVSYAKPKPIGKNMLIMAINTAAIFFILQAPFLDVMLKVVLVGVLMLRPQLISRPAALLYDAIKAIVDSSKAQAEVAKANRGVWRPA
;
A
#
# COMPACT_ATOMS: atom_id res chain seq x y z
N MET A 1 51.57 38.09 14.09
CA MET A 1 52.31 38.22 15.37
C MET A 1 51.25 38.43 16.43
N GLN A 2 51.09 37.45 17.34
CA GLN A 2 50.38 37.54 18.65
C GLN A 2 48.86 37.84 18.59
N ASP A 3 47.93 37.14 19.25
CA ASP A 3 47.99 36.19 20.36
C ASP A 3 46.73 35.28 20.35
N ALA A 4 46.91 34.07 20.86
CA ALA A 4 45.85 33.14 21.23
C ALA A 4 45.60 33.17 22.75
N PRO A 5 44.39 32.84 23.22
CA PRO A 5 44.23 32.22 24.54
C PRO A 5 43.35 30.95 24.42
N ALA A 6 43.87 29.77 24.75
CA ALA A 6 44.14 29.20 26.08
C ALA A 6 42.92 28.46 26.66
N ALA A 7 43.15 27.16 26.86
CA ALA A 7 42.25 26.15 27.37
C ALA A 7 41.87 26.36 28.83
N GLY A 8 40.62 26.03 29.18
CA GLY A 8 40.12 25.95 30.54
C GLY A 8 39.61 24.54 30.85
N THR A 9 40.42 23.76 31.53
CA THR A 9 40.07 22.51 32.21
C THR A 9 39.38 22.83 33.54
N SER A 10 38.22 22.21 33.83
CA SER A 10 37.67 22.18 35.19
C SER A 10 36.99 20.85 35.51
N SER A 11 37.75 20.06 36.26
CA SER A 11 37.40 19.19 37.39
C SER A 11 35.94 18.81 37.67
N ARG A 12 35.74 17.50 37.61
CA ARG A 12 34.79 16.61 38.29
C ARG A 12 34.93 16.65 39.82
N PRO A 13 33.82 16.46 40.56
CA PRO A 13 33.78 15.57 41.73
C PRO A 13 32.60 14.58 41.58
N GLU A 14 32.78 13.27 41.48
CA GLU A 14 33.09 12.29 42.55
C GLU A 14 32.23 12.48 43.81
N ALA A 15 31.01 11.93 43.75
CA ALA A 15 30.19 11.63 44.92
C ALA A 15 29.97 10.12 44.98
N ALA A 16 30.48 9.55 46.07
CA ALA A 16 30.40 8.15 46.43
C ALA A 16 29.14 7.86 47.27
N ALA A 17 28.82 6.55 47.32
CA ALA A 17 28.05 5.84 48.35
C ALA A 17 26.51 5.96 48.33
N ALA A 18 25.85 4.84 47.99
CA ALA A 18 25.23 3.98 49.00
C ALA A 18 24.68 2.71 48.33
N ALA A 19 25.39 1.60 48.52
CA ALA A 19 24.90 0.26 48.21
C ALA A 19 24.03 -0.22 49.38
N ALA A 20 22.74 -0.46 49.12
CA ALA A 20 21.84 -1.17 50.02
C ALA A 20 21.48 -2.51 49.38
N THR A 21 22.18 -3.55 49.83
CA THR A 21 21.90 -4.96 49.53
C THR A 21 20.68 -5.41 50.33
N ALA A 22 19.53 -5.51 49.68
CA ALA A 22 18.37 -6.25 50.18
C ALA A 22 18.44 -7.68 49.63
N ALA A 23 18.71 -8.64 50.52
CA ALA A 23 18.63 -10.06 50.24
C ALA A 23 17.16 -10.45 50.04
N ALA A 24 16.81 -10.92 48.84
CA ALA A 24 15.51 -11.51 48.53
C ALA A 24 15.67 -13.02 48.34
N ASP A 25 14.78 -13.76 49.01
CA ASP A 25 14.63 -15.21 49.01
C ASP A 25 14.59 -15.84 47.60
N PRO A 26 15.41 -16.87 47.30
CA PRO A 26 15.40 -17.54 45.99
C PRO A 26 14.38 -18.70 45.86
N ALA A 27 13.48 -18.91 46.83
CA ALA A 27 12.65 -20.13 46.86
C ALA A 27 11.23 -20.02 46.27
N ALA A 28 10.79 -18.84 45.81
CA ALA A 28 9.42 -18.62 45.31
C ALA A 28 9.30 -18.37 43.79
N ALA A 29 10.41 -18.37 43.04
CA ALA A 29 10.45 -17.92 41.64
C ALA A 29 10.31 -19.03 40.57
N THR A 30 10.27 -20.31 40.95
CA THR A 30 10.28 -21.43 39.99
C THR A 30 8.91 -22.00 39.62
N ALA A 31 7.81 -21.54 40.23
CA ALA A 31 6.46 -22.02 39.90
C ALA A 31 5.64 -21.08 38.98
N ALA A 32 6.12 -19.85 38.73
CA ALA A 32 5.41 -18.86 37.91
C ALA A 32 6.00 -18.69 36.49
N ALA A 33 7.18 -19.25 36.20
CA ALA A 33 7.86 -19.11 34.92
C ALA A 33 7.28 -20.02 33.81
N ASP A 34 6.75 -21.19 34.16
CA ASP A 34 6.25 -22.16 33.18
C ASP A 34 4.84 -21.82 32.65
N GLY A 35 4.07 -20.97 33.35
CA GLY A 35 2.76 -20.49 32.88
C GLY A 35 2.85 -19.32 31.89
N ALA A 36 3.88 -18.48 32.00
CA ALA A 36 4.04 -17.28 31.17
C ALA A 36 4.63 -17.60 29.78
N ALA A 37 5.49 -18.61 29.67
CA ALA A 37 6.08 -19.04 28.40
C ALA A 37 5.06 -19.71 27.46
N ALA A 38 4.08 -20.45 28.00
CA ALA A 38 3.02 -21.08 27.21
C ALA A 38 1.99 -20.05 26.68
N ALA A 39 1.71 -18.98 27.44
CA ALA A 39 0.81 -17.91 27.00
C ALA A 39 1.45 -16.99 25.92
N ALA A 40 2.78 -16.81 25.94
CA ALA A 40 3.51 -16.06 24.92
C ALA A 40 3.69 -16.85 23.61
N ALA A 41 3.72 -18.18 23.66
CA ALA A 41 3.76 -19.04 22.48
C ALA A 41 2.39 -19.18 21.78
N ALA A 42 1.29 -19.08 22.52
CA ALA A 42 -0.07 -19.15 21.95
C ALA A 42 -0.50 -17.86 21.23
N SER A 43 0.03 -16.70 21.63
CA SER A 43 -0.29 -15.40 21.02
C SER A 43 0.44 -15.14 19.70
N SER A 44 1.62 -15.75 19.48
CA SER A 44 2.36 -15.63 18.21
C SER A 44 1.80 -16.50 17.08
N SER A 45 1.14 -17.62 17.42
CA SER A 45 0.48 -18.50 16.44
C SER A 45 -0.86 -17.97 15.90
N ILE A 46 -1.52 -17.04 16.61
CA ILE A 46 -2.79 -16.45 16.14
C ILE A 46 -2.53 -15.25 15.20
N ASP A 47 -1.42 -14.53 15.39
CA ASP A 47 -1.06 -13.39 14.54
C ASP A 47 -0.60 -13.82 13.13
N SER A 48 0.01 -15.01 13.02
CA SER A 48 0.44 -15.58 11.73
C SER A 48 -0.73 -16.05 10.85
N LEU A 49 -1.89 -16.38 11.44
CA LEU A 49 -3.11 -16.70 10.68
C LEU A 49 -3.90 -15.45 10.28
N SER A 50 -3.83 -14.37 11.07
CA SER A 50 -4.36 -13.04 10.70
C SER A 50 -3.71 -12.49 9.41
N VAL A 51 -2.40 -12.71 9.25
CA VAL A 51 -1.65 -12.37 8.03
C VAL A 51 -2.20 -13.09 6.79
N LEU A 52 -2.62 -14.34 6.92
CA LEU A 52 -3.15 -15.14 5.81
C LEU A 52 -4.63 -14.88 5.50
N THR A 53 -5.41 -14.37 6.45
CA THR A 53 -6.82 -14.00 6.21
C THR A 53 -7.00 -12.56 5.71
N SER A 54 -5.98 -11.71 5.82
CA SER A 54 -5.98 -10.35 5.26
C SER A 54 -5.49 -10.33 3.80
N THR A 55 -5.94 -11.28 2.99
CA THR A 55 -5.80 -11.22 1.53
C THR A 55 -6.75 -10.16 0.96
N GLU A 56 -6.65 -8.92 1.44
CA GLU A 56 -6.99 -7.79 0.61
C GLU A 56 -6.11 -7.89 -0.64
N PRO A 57 -6.66 -7.64 -1.84
CA PRO A 57 -5.85 -7.65 -3.06
C PRO A 57 -4.62 -6.78 -2.81
N ILE A 58 -3.41 -7.31 -3.10
CA ILE A 58 -2.14 -6.64 -2.84
C ILE A 58 -2.24 -5.20 -3.36
N ASP A 59 -2.45 -4.30 -2.42
CA ASP A 59 -2.69 -2.90 -2.71
C ASP A 59 -1.33 -2.30 -3.04
N ARG A 60 -1.24 -1.55 -4.15
CA ARG A 60 0.04 -0.92 -4.55
C ARG A 60 0.61 -0.07 -3.42
N LEU A 61 -0.27 0.53 -2.64
CA LEU A 61 0.08 1.31 -1.46
C LEU A 61 0.72 0.47 -0.36
N ARG A 62 0.31 -0.80 -0.19
CA ARG A 62 0.99 -1.72 0.75
C ARG A 62 2.43 -1.95 0.31
N TYR A 63 2.64 -2.26 -0.97
CA TYR A 63 3.97 -2.45 -1.52
C TYR A 63 4.85 -1.22 -1.28
N GLN A 64 4.35 -0.03 -1.62
CA GLN A 64 5.06 1.23 -1.44
C GLN A 64 5.37 1.54 0.02
N ALA A 65 4.42 1.28 0.92
CA ALA A 65 4.65 1.41 2.35
C ALA A 65 5.71 0.43 2.87
N LEU A 66 5.81 -0.78 2.30
CA LEU A 66 6.89 -1.71 2.63
C LEU A 66 8.26 -1.22 2.12
N LEU A 67 8.34 -0.62 0.92
CA LEU A 67 9.61 -0.03 0.44
C LEU A 67 10.10 1.07 1.39
N MET A 68 9.16 1.93 1.80
CA MET A 68 9.46 2.99 2.75
C MET A 68 9.88 2.39 4.09
N PHE A 69 9.19 1.35 4.56
CA PHE A 69 9.55 0.67 5.79
C PHE A 69 11.00 0.15 5.73
N ASP A 70 11.37 -0.57 4.68
CA ASP A 70 12.70 -1.16 4.53
C ASP A 70 13.78 -0.08 4.36
N HIS A 71 13.45 1.06 3.72
CA HIS A 71 14.35 2.22 3.65
C HIS A 71 14.67 2.79 5.04
N TRP A 72 13.68 2.86 5.93
CA TRP A 72 13.86 3.39 7.28
C TRP A 72 14.36 2.34 8.30
N ASP A 73 14.15 1.05 8.05
CA ASP A 73 14.67 -0.05 8.87
C ASP A 73 16.12 -0.40 8.49
N SER A 74 17.02 0.55 8.73
CA SER A 74 18.46 0.37 8.54
C SER A 74 19.05 -0.83 9.29
N SER A 75 18.36 -1.30 10.33
CA SER A 75 18.75 -2.45 11.15
C SER A 75 18.30 -3.80 10.59
N SER A 76 17.43 -3.81 9.58
CA SER A 76 16.77 -5.04 9.07
C SER A 76 16.12 -5.87 10.19
N SER A 77 15.63 -5.20 11.23
CA SER A 77 15.07 -5.86 12.41
C SER A 77 13.63 -6.31 12.21
N GLY A 78 12.99 -5.84 11.13
CA GLY A 78 11.56 -6.03 10.86
C GLY A 78 10.66 -5.12 11.70
N ARG A 79 11.23 -4.19 12.48
CA ARG A 79 10.51 -3.22 13.31
C ARG A 79 11.20 -1.85 13.24
N LEU A 80 10.43 -0.78 13.10
CA LEU A 80 10.97 0.58 13.19
C LEU A 80 11.03 1.00 14.66
N SER A 81 12.23 1.39 15.09
CA SER A 81 12.45 2.04 16.39
C SER A 81 11.76 3.41 16.46
N GLY A 82 11.51 3.90 17.67
CA GLY A 82 10.94 5.23 17.85
C GLY A 82 11.77 6.35 17.24
N GLU A 83 13.10 6.18 17.19
CA GLU A 83 14.01 7.14 16.55
C GLU A 83 13.85 7.15 15.02
N GLN A 84 13.89 5.96 14.38
CA GLN A 84 13.65 5.84 12.93
C GLN A 84 12.28 6.38 12.53
N LEU A 85 11.25 6.11 13.33
CA LEU A 85 9.90 6.63 13.10
C LEU A 85 9.86 8.16 13.26
N GLY A 86 10.61 8.72 14.20
CA GLY A 86 10.77 10.16 14.38
C GLY A 86 11.49 10.83 13.20
N GLN A 87 12.50 10.18 12.64
CA GLN A 87 13.19 10.65 11.43
C GLN A 87 12.25 10.63 10.22
N PHE A 88 11.50 9.54 10.04
CA PHE A 88 10.46 9.44 9.01
C PHE A 88 9.43 10.57 9.15
N PHE A 89 8.97 10.86 10.37
CA PHE A 89 8.03 11.95 10.61
C PHE A 89 8.63 13.34 10.30
N THR A 90 9.88 13.56 10.68
CA THR A 90 10.60 14.80 10.35
C THR A 90 10.71 14.98 8.84
N TRP A 91 10.94 13.89 8.12
CA TRP A 91 10.95 13.88 6.67
C TRP A 91 9.56 14.16 6.07
N CYS A 92 8.50 13.53 6.57
CA CYS A 92 7.12 13.80 6.14
C CYS A 92 6.72 15.25 6.40
N THR A 93 6.98 15.78 7.60
CA THR A 93 6.65 17.17 7.96
C THR A 93 7.40 18.17 7.10
N ARG A 94 8.66 17.90 6.75
CA ARG A 94 9.41 18.71 5.79
C ARG A 94 8.74 18.73 4.42
N LYS A 95 8.38 17.56 3.87
CA LYS A 95 7.61 17.46 2.60
C LYS A 95 6.27 18.20 2.67
N VAL A 96 5.62 18.16 3.83
CA VAL A 96 4.28 18.72 4.05
C VAL A 96 4.30 20.22 4.24
N SER A 97 5.37 20.78 4.80
CA SER A 97 5.53 22.23 4.91
C SER A 97 5.44 22.94 3.55
N TRP A 98 5.62 22.22 2.45
CA TRP A 98 5.48 22.74 1.08
C TRP A 98 4.03 22.72 0.58
N SER A 99 3.10 22.10 1.30
CA SER A 99 1.69 21.95 0.92
C SER A 99 0.75 22.57 1.98
N PRO A 100 0.07 23.69 1.65
CA PRO A 100 -0.91 24.31 2.55
C PRO A 100 -2.06 23.36 2.93
N GLY A 101 -2.46 23.34 4.21
CA GLY A 101 -3.63 22.58 4.69
C GLY A 101 -3.38 21.10 5.02
N LEU A 102 -2.16 20.61 4.82
CA LEU A 102 -1.80 19.21 5.09
C LEU A 102 -1.30 19.01 6.54
N SER A 103 -0.92 20.09 7.23
CA SER A 103 -0.52 20.08 8.64
C SER A 103 -1.64 19.61 9.58
N GLU A 104 -2.88 20.07 9.36
CA GLU A 104 -4.05 19.66 10.16
C GLU A 104 -4.37 18.17 9.96
N VAL A 105 -4.31 17.71 8.71
CA VAL A 105 -4.52 16.32 8.34
C VAL A 105 -3.48 15.42 9.02
N LEU A 106 -2.22 15.86 9.05
CA LEU A 106 -1.17 15.11 9.73
C LEU A 106 -1.27 15.17 11.24
N ALA A 107 -1.75 16.25 11.85
CA ALA A 107 -1.87 16.33 13.30
C ALA A 107 -2.71 15.16 13.87
N GLY A 108 -3.80 14.79 13.20
CA GLY A 108 -4.60 13.61 13.57
C GLY A 108 -3.81 12.31 13.47
N VAL A 109 -3.03 12.15 12.38
CA VAL A 109 -2.19 10.99 12.14
C VAL A 109 -1.04 10.89 13.16
N THR A 110 -0.40 12.02 13.50
CA THR A 110 0.71 12.12 14.47
C THR A 110 0.31 11.60 15.86
N SER A 111 -0.93 11.84 16.29
CA SER A 111 -1.42 11.33 17.58
C SER A 111 -1.39 9.80 17.67
N SER A 112 -1.68 9.12 16.55
CA SER A 112 -1.60 7.67 16.43
C SER A 112 -0.17 7.16 16.41
N TRP A 113 0.80 8.03 16.12
CA TRP A 113 2.22 7.66 15.99
C TRP A 113 2.96 7.76 17.31
N ALA A 114 2.59 8.72 18.15
CA ALA A 114 3.20 8.91 19.47
C ALA A 114 3.07 7.64 20.34
N SER A 115 1.97 6.91 20.22
CA SER A 115 1.78 5.62 20.92
C SER A 115 2.64 4.50 20.33
N LEU A 116 2.83 4.48 19.01
CA LEU A 116 3.64 3.48 18.31
C LEU A 116 5.14 3.69 18.50
N ALA A 117 5.59 4.95 18.63
CA ALA A 117 6.99 5.28 18.87
C ALA A 117 7.53 4.66 20.17
N GLN A 118 6.67 4.44 21.18
CA GLN A 118 7.05 3.83 22.45
C GLN A 118 7.20 2.30 22.37
N THR A 119 6.46 1.64 21.48
CA THR A 119 6.33 0.18 21.43
C THR A 119 7.05 -0.46 20.25
N GLY A 120 7.54 0.35 19.31
CA GLY A 120 8.14 -0.06 18.05
C GLY A 120 7.07 -0.40 17.01
N CYS A 121 7.23 0.10 15.79
CA CYS A 121 6.25 -0.06 14.72
C CYS A 121 6.55 -1.29 13.87
N SER A 122 5.62 -2.24 13.82
CA SER A 122 5.69 -3.38 12.89
C SER A 122 5.38 -2.97 11.44
N ARG A 123 5.79 -3.78 10.47
CA ARG A 123 5.49 -3.57 9.04
C ARG A 123 4.00 -3.32 8.77
N GLU A 124 3.11 -4.15 9.33
CA GLU A 124 1.67 -4.01 9.11
C GLU A 124 1.07 -2.76 9.77
N GLN A 125 1.57 -2.37 10.95
CA GLN A 125 1.17 -1.11 11.58
C GLN A 125 1.60 0.08 10.74
N PHE A 126 2.81 0.05 10.19
CA PHE A 126 3.32 1.09 9.29
C PHE A 126 2.47 1.19 8.02
N VAL A 127 2.12 0.07 7.38
CA VAL A 127 1.21 0.06 6.22
C VAL A 127 -0.14 0.70 6.55
N ARG A 128 -0.73 0.37 7.71
CA ARG A 128 -2.01 0.97 8.15
C ARG A 128 -1.89 2.48 8.37
N ILE A 129 -0.78 2.94 8.93
CA ILE A 129 -0.48 4.36 9.09
C ILE A 129 -0.44 5.06 7.73
N ILE A 130 0.35 4.55 6.78
CA ILE A 130 0.47 5.15 5.45
C ILE A 130 -0.89 5.18 4.75
N ARG A 131 -1.69 4.10 4.85
CA ARG A 131 -3.08 4.08 4.35
C ARG A 131 -3.93 5.18 4.96
N SER A 132 -3.91 5.34 6.29
CA SER A 132 -4.68 6.38 6.96
C SER A 132 -4.23 7.79 6.53
N GLN A 133 -2.92 7.98 6.35
CA GLN A 133 -2.35 9.25 5.92
C GLN A 133 -2.78 9.58 4.49
N VAL A 134 -2.62 8.64 3.56
CA VAL A 134 -3.02 8.80 2.15
C VAL A 134 -4.52 9.05 2.05
N HIS A 135 -5.34 8.31 2.79
CA HIS A 135 -6.79 8.52 2.82
C HIS A 135 -7.14 9.92 3.33
N ALA A 136 -6.56 10.34 4.46
CA ALA A 136 -6.84 11.64 5.05
C ALA A 136 -6.40 12.79 4.13
N VAL A 137 -5.24 12.66 3.47
CA VAL A 137 -4.72 13.62 2.49
C VAL A 137 -5.60 13.68 1.24
N SER A 138 -5.99 12.53 0.70
CA SER A 138 -6.84 12.45 -0.51
C SER A 138 -8.25 13.02 -0.31
N THR A 139 -8.74 13.02 0.93
CA THR A 139 -10.06 13.57 1.28
C THR A 139 -9.99 15.08 1.58
N SER A 140 -8.79 15.63 1.82
CA SER A 140 -8.62 17.04 2.13
C SER A 140 -8.86 17.93 0.91
N ALA A 141 -9.88 18.80 1.00
CA ALA A 141 -10.20 19.77 -0.04
C ALA A 141 -9.07 20.78 -0.25
N ALA A 142 -8.37 21.18 0.83
CA ALA A 142 -7.25 22.11 0.76
C ALA A 142 -6.11 21.54 -0.09
N TYR A 143 -5.74 20.27 0.18
CA TYR A 143 -4.69 19.59 -0.54
C TYR A 143 -5.05 19.35 -2.02
N THR A 144 -6.25 18.81 -2.27
CA THR A 144 -6.70 18.53 -3.65
C THR A 144 -6.84 19.79 -4.51
N GLY A 145 -6.98 20.96 -3.89
CA GLY A 145 -6.99 22.26 -4.57
C GLY A 145 -5.60 22.83 -4.84
N SER A 146 -4.64 22.63 -3.93
CA SER A 146 -3.31 23.22 -4.04
C SER A 146 -2.31 22.39 -4.86
N MET A 147 -2.53 21.07 -4.95
CA MET A 147 -1.49 20.15 -5.42
C MET A 147 -1.25 20.16 -6.94
N MET A 148 -2.26 20.48 -7.73
CA MET A 148 -2.19 20.48 -9.19
C MET A 148 -2.93 21.70 -9.71
N ARG A 149 -2.41 22.26 -10.82
CA ARG A 149 -3.18 23.26 -11.56
C ARG A 149 -4.49 22.61 -12.01
N PRO A 150 -5.63 23.33 -11.95
CA PRO A 150 -6.92 22.75 -12.29
C PRO A 150 -6.95 22.18 -13.72
N ASP A 151 -6.24 22.82 -14.65
CA ASP A 151 -6.14 22.37 -16.04
C ASP A 151 -5.38 21.05 -16.18
N GLU A 152 -4.28 20.90 -15.43
CA GLU A 152 -3.45 19.69 -15.42
C GLU A 152 -4.21 18.54 -14.76
N ALA A 153 -4.88 18.81 -13.64
CA ALA A 153 -5.72 17.83 -12.97
C ALA A 153 -6.86 17.34 -13.88
N ALA A 154 -7.52 18.25 -14.61
CA ALA A 154 -8.56 17.90 -15.57
C ALA A 154 -8.01 17.05 -16.73
N ARG A 155 -6.81 17.39 -17.25
CA ARG A 155 -6.13 16.61 -18.29
C ARG A 155 -5.83 15.19 -17.81
N LEU A 156 -5.21 15.04 -16.63
CA LEU A 156 -4.86 13.74 -16.07
C LEU A 156 -6.11 12.91 -15.71
N GLN A 157 -7.16 13.54 -15.20
CA GLN A 157 -8.45 12.88 -14.96
C GLN A 157 -9.07 12.37 -16.26
N ALA A 158 -9.06 13.17 -17.33
CA ALA A 158 -9.60 12.75 -18.62
C ALA A 158 -8.79 11.60 -19.23
N GLN A 159 -7.46 11.66 -19.15
CA GLN A 159 -6.56 10.66 -19.71
C GLN A 159 -6.62 9.33 -18.95
N MET A 160 -6.55 9.37 -17.61
CA MET A 160 -6.45 8.17 -16.77
C MET A 160 -7.81 7.68 -16.26
N SER A 161 -8.87 8.47 -16.46
CA SER A 161 -10.20 8.19 -15.91
C SER A 161 -10.22 7.98 -14.39
N LEU A 162 -9.31 8.63 -13.67
CA LEU A 162 -9.21 8.58 -12.21
C LEU A 162 -10.08 9.68 -11.59
N ASN A 163 -10.62 9.43 -10.41
CA ASN A 163 -11.29 10.47 -9.64
C ASN A 163 -10.28 11.48 -9.06
N LYS A 164 -10.72 12.70 -8.71
CA LYS A 164 -9.88 13.74 -8.10
C LYS A 164 -9.20 13.25 -6.80
N THR A 165 -9.93 12.49 -6.00
CA THR A 165 -9.42 11.90 -4.76
C THR A 165 -8.33 10.86 -5.02
N GLU A 166 -8.53 10.00 -6.02
CA GLU A 166 -7.55 8.97 -6.42
C GLU A 166 -6.30 9.61 -7.02
N LEU A 167 -6.45 10.65 -7.83
CA LEU A 167 -5.33 11.40 -8.39
C LEU A 167 -4.49 12.07 -7.29
N ALA A 168 -5.14 12.66 -6.28
CA ALA A 168 -4.47 13.24 -5.13
C ALA A 168 -3.79 12.18 -4.25
N ALA A 169 -4.43 11.02 -4.05
CA ALA A 169 -3.82 9.88 -3.36
C ALA A 169 -2.58 9.38 -4.10
N ALA A 170 -2.67 9.19 -5.42
CA ALA A 170 -1.58 8.74 -6.27
C ALA A 170 -0.40 9.71 -6.23
N LYS A 171 -0.67 11.03 -6.33
CA LYS A 171 0.39 12.04 -6.29
C LYS A 171 1.02 12.16 -4.90
N TRP A 172 0.24 12.00 -3.83
CA TRP A 172 0.79 11.94 -2.47
C TRP A 172 1.72 10.75 -2.29
N VAL A 173 1.28 9.57 -2.71
CA VAL A 173 2.06 8.34 -2.71
C VAL A 173 3.34 8.49 -3.54
N PHE A 174 3.27 9.09 -4.73
CA PHE A 174 4.44 9.38 -5.55
C PHE A 174 5.43 10.29 -4.82
N GLY A 175 4.92 11.38 -4.23
CA GLY A 175 5.75 12.30 -3.43
C GLY A 175 6.33 11.67 -2.17
N LEU A 176 5.76 10.55 -1.69
CA LEU A 176 6.32 9.76 -0.59
C LEU A 176 7.47 8.84 -1.03
N LEU A 177 7.57 8.51 -2.32
CA LEU A 177 8.61 7.62 -2.87
C LEU A 177 9.76 8.40 -3.50
N ASP A 178 9.48 9.60 -3.99
CA ASP A 178 10.45 10.58 -4.44
C ASP A 178 11.19 11.15 -3.22
N PHE A 179 12.30 10.53 -2.79
CA PHE A 179 12.99 10.92 -1.55
C PHE A 179 13.77 12.24 -1.69
N ASP A 180 14.27 12.53 -2.89
CA ASP A 180 15.10 13.69 -3.23
C ASP A 180 14.33 14.89 -3.76
N ASN A 181 13.04 14.74 -4.09
CA ASN A 181 12.17 15.75 -4.70
C ASN A 181 12.60 16.16 -6.11
N ASP A 182 13.17 15.25 -6.89
CA ASP A 182 13.52 15.54 -8.29
C ASP A 182 12.30 15.41 -9.23
N GLY A 183 11.16 14.93 -8.71
CA GLY A 183 9.94 14.72 -9.47
C GLY A 183 9.92 13.42 -10.27
N LYS A 184 10.92 12.56 -10.06
CA LYS A 184 11.06 11.23 -10.65
C LYS A 184 11.30 10.20 -9.53
N VAL A 185 11.13 8.92 -9.83
CA VAL A 185 11.46 7.85 -8.88
C VAL A 185 12.32 6.82 -9.56
N ALA A 186 13.53 6.61 -9.03
CA ALA A 186 14.47 5.66 -9.61
C ALA A 186 13.92 4.22 -9.58
N LEU A 187 13.93 3.57 -10.74
CA LEU A 187 13.43 2.20 -10.93
C LEU A 187 14.26 1.18 -10.13
N SER A 188 15.53 1.50 -9.88
CA SER A 188 16.41 0.72 -8.99
C SER A 188 15.90 0.67 -7.54
N MET A 189 15.27 1.74 -7.03
CA MET A 189 14.69 1.75 -5.68
C MET A 189 13.43 0.87 -5.62
N TYR A 190 12.66 0.83 -6.71
CA TYR A 190 11.55 -0.11 -6.84
C TYR A 190 12.02 -1.56 -6.89
N LYS A 191 13.07 -1.87 -7.67
CA LYS A 191 13.65 -3.21 -7.78
C LYS A 191 14.27 -3.70 -6.47
N ALA A 192 14.98 -2.81 -5.77
CA ALA A 192 15.68 -3.15 -4.52
C ALA A 192 14.72 -3.62 -3.42
N ALA A 193 13.50 -3.10 -3.39
CA ALA A 193 12.55 -3.42 -2.35
C ALA A 193 11.45 -4.42 -2.80
N GLN A 194 11.63 -5.04 -3.98
CA GLN A 194 10.74 -6.05 -4.58
C GLN A 194 10.98 -7.49 -4.08
N GLY A 195 11.65 -7.68 -2.94
CA GLY A 195 11.97 -9.01 -2.39
C GLY A 195 10.78 -9.98 -2.36
N ILE A 196 10.98 -11.19 -2.89
CA ILE A 196 10.07 -12.36 -3.00
C ILE A 196 8.78 -12.13 -3.83
N GLU A 197 8.22 -10.91 -3.91
CA GLU A 197 7.04 -10.59 -4.74
C GLU A 197 7.37 -9.94 -6.11
N ALA A 198 8.67 -9.84 -6.44
CA ALA A 198 9.24 -9.28 -7.69
C ALA A 198 8.47 -9.66 -8.96
N TYR A 199 8.17 -10.94 -9.11
CA TYR A 199 7.67 -11.48 -10.37
C TYR A 199 6.35 -10.88 -10.87
N VAL A 200 5.48 -10.37 -9.97
CA VAL A 200 4.15 -9.85 -10.37
C VAL A 200 4.19 -8.37 -10.76
N TYR A 201 5.25 -7.67 -10.36
CA TYR A 201 5.38 -6.22 -10.53
C TYR A 201 6.55 -5.80 -11.41
N GLU A 202 7.57 -6.63 -11.63
CA GLU A 202 8.66 -6.36 -12.58
C GLU A 202 8.12 -6.04 -13.97
N ASP A 203 7.32 -6.93 -14.57
CA ASP A 203 6.71 -6.72 -15.90
C ASP A 203 5.91 -5.41 -15.98
N LYS A 204 5.22 -5.02 -14.89
CA LYS A 204 4.33 -3.85 -14.89
C LYS A 204 5.04 -2.53 -14.63
N ILE A 205 6.21 -2.57 -14.01
CA ILE A 205 7.01 -1.39 -13.71
C ILE A 205 7.96 -1.12 -14.86
N GLU A 206 8.50 -2.16 -15.50
CA GLU A 206 9.28 -2.00 -16.74
C GLU A 206 8.41 -1.46 -17.88
N ASP A 207 7.15 -1.92 -18.01
CA ASP A 207 6.21 -1.35 -18.97
C ASP A 207 5.81 0.11 -18.68
N ALA A 208 6.08 0.62 -17.48
CA ALA A 208 5.71 1.99 -17.09
C ALA A 208 6.76 3.02 -17.50
N ASP A 209 8.03 2.62 -17.57
CA ASP A 209 9.16 3.45 -18.03
C ASP A 209 9.10 3.54 -19.56
N ALA A 210 8.43 4.57 -20.08
CA ALA A 210 8.14 4.66 -21.51
C ALA A 210 9.32 5.25 -22.30
N ASP A 211 10.22 5.96 -21.63
CA ASP A 211 11.41 6.57 -22.23
C ASP A 211 12.72 5.79 -21.96
N ASP A 212 12.64 4.67 -21.23
CA ASP A 212 13.75 3.78 -20.87
C ASP A 212 14.90 4.54 -20.15
N ASP A 213 14.58 5.62 -19.42
CA ASP A 213 15.59 6.43 -18.72
C ASP A 213 15.94 5.85 -17.33
N GLY A 214 15.20 4.84 -16.87
CA GLY A 214 15.36 4.19 -15.57
C GLY A 214 14.77 4.98 -14.41
N LEU A 215 14.02 6.04 -14.68
CA LEU A 215 13.40 6.96 -13.73
C LEU A 215 11.92 7.16 -14.06
N ILE A 216 11.04 6.69 -13.18
CA ILE A 216 9.60 6.77 -13.42
C ILE A 216 9.10 8.19 -13.11
N SER A 217 8.62 8.90 -14.14
CA SER A 217 7.95 10.19 -13.98
C SER A 217 6.55 10.03 -13.35
N PHE A 218 5.96 11.13 -12.87
CA PHE A 218 4.62 11.07 -12.29
C PHE A 218 3.55 10.61 -13.31
N GLU A 219 3.66 10.99 -14.59
CA GLU A 219 2.69 10.59 -15.62
C GLU A 219 2.78 9.08 -15.91
N GLU A 220 3.99 8.54 -16.00
CA GLU A 220 4.26 7.10 -16.15
C GLU A 220 3.81 6.31 -14.92
N PHE A 221 4.09 6.86 -13.74
CA PHE A 221 3.57 6.32 -12.50
C PHE A 221 2.04 6.24 -12.53
N LEU A 222 1.35 7.26 -13.05
CA LEU A 222 -0.11 7.26 -13.20
C LEU A 222 -0.59 6.25 -14.22
N VAL A 223 0.10 6.05 -15.35
CA VAL A 223 -0.26 5.00 -16.33
C VAL A 223 -0.21 3.63 -15.66
N SER A 224 0.82 3.38 -14.86
CA SER A 224 0.86 2.16 -14.06
C SER A 224 -0.27 2.16 -13.02
N TYR A 225 -0.46 3.24 -12.27
CA TYR A 225 -1.36 3.35 -11.11
C TYR A 225 -2.83 3.22 -11.48
N ALA A 226 -3.21 3.84 -12.59
CA ALA A 226 -4.45 3.63 -13.28
C ALA A 226 -4.43 2.23 -13.88
N LYS A 227 -4.66 1.21 -13.04
CA LYS A 227 -4.90 -0.17 -13.48
C LYS A 227 -5.71 -0.12 -14.78
N PRO A 228 -5.38 -0.94 -15.79
CA PRO A 228 -6.25 -1.04 -16.94
C PRO A 228 -7.63 -1.40 -16.40
N LYS A 229 -8.60 -0.48 -16.54
CA LYS A 229 -10.02 -0.78 -16.35
C LYS A 229 -10.21 -2.11 -17.02
N PRO A 230 -10.70 -3.16 -16.34
CA PRO A 230 -10.61 -4.53 -16.85
C PRO A 230 -11.24 -4.56 -18.25
N ILE A 231 -10.39 -4.45 -19.29
CA ILE A 231 -10.84 -4.25 -20.67
C ILE A 231 -11.64 -5.49 -21.04
N GLY A 232 -11.17 -6.66 -20.59
CA GLY A 232 -11.90 -7.92 -20.66
C GLY A 232 -13.28 -7.88 -19.99
N LYS A 233 -13.44 -7.27 -18.82
CA LYS A 233 -14.77 -7.15 -18.16
C LYS A 233 -15.69 -6.26 -18.97
N ASN A 234 -15.20 -5.11 -19.44
CA ASN A 234 -15.99 -4.18 -20.24
C ASN A 234 -16.34 -4.77 -21.62
N MET A 235 -15.39 -5.42 -22.29
CA MET A 235 -15.61 -6.12 -23.55
C MET A 235 -16.58 -7.29 -23.39
N LEU A 236 -16.48 -8.05 -22.30
CA LEU A 236 -17.42 -9.14 -22.02
C LEU A 236 -18.83 -8.61 -21.73
N ILE A 237 -18.97 -7.56 -20.93
CA ILE A 237 -20.26 -6.91 -20.68
C ILE A 237 -20.87 -6.41 -21.99
N MET A 238 -20.06 -5.78 -22.85
CA MET A 238 -20.50 -5.34 -24.17
C MET A 238 -20.92 -6.54 -25.04
N ALA A 239 -20.11 -7.60 -25.10
CA ALA A 239 -20.42 -8.81 -25.87
C ALA A 239 -21.70 -9.49 -25.38
N ILE A 240 -21.92 -9.58 -24.07
CA ILE A 240 -23.14 -10.15 -23.48
C ILE A 240 -24.36 -9.27 -23.80
N ASN A 241 -24.23 -7.94 -23.69
CA ASN A 241 -25.31 -7.02 -24.07
C ASN A 241 -25.65 -7.14 -25.56
N THR A 242 -24.64 -7.20 -26.43
CA THR A 242 -24.84 -7.39 -27.88
C THR A 242 -25.48 -8.75 -28.18
N ALA A 243 -25.03 -9.83 -27.52
CA ALA A 243 -25.61 -11.15 -27.66
C ALA A 243 -27.06 -11.18 -27.18
N ALA A 244 -27.39 -10.54 -26.06
CA ALA A 244 -28.76 -10.47 -25.56
C ALA A 244 -29.71 -9.75 -26.53
N ILE A 245 -29.28 -8.61 -27.10
CA ILE A 245 -30.05 -7.92 -28.15
C ILE A 245 -30.25 -8.86 -29.35
N PHE A 246 -29.19 -9.53 -29.79
CA PHE A 246 -29.26 -10.46 -30.91
C PHE A 246 -30.23 -11.62 -30.65
N PHE A 247 -30.19 -12.22 -29.45
CA PHE A 247 -31.11 -13.29 -29.05
C PHE A 247 -32.57 -12.82 -29.00
N ILE A 248 -32.83 -11.61 -28.48
CA ILE A 248 -34.20 -11.04 -28.46
C ILE A 248 -34.72 -10.85 -29.90
N LEU A 249 -33.88 -10.40 -30.83
CA LEU A 249 -34.26 -10.20 -32.23
C LEU A 249 -34.51 -11.53 -32.96
N GLN A 250 -33.69 -12.55 -32.69
CA GLN A 250 -33.79 -13.87 -33.31
C GLN A 250 -34.90 -14.76 -32.74
N ALA A 251 -35.44 -14.44 -31.56
CA ALA A 251 -36.45 -15.27 -30.93
C ALA A 251 -37.73 -15.34 -31.80
N PRO A 252 -38.12 -16.53 -32.31
CA PRO A 252 -39.24 -16.66 -33.25
C PRO A 252 -40.61 -16.55 -32.56
N PHE A 253 -40.65 -16.70 -31.24
CA PHE A 253 -41.88 -16.70 -30.44
C PHE A 253 -42.28 -15.32 -29.91
N LEU A 254 -41.45 -14.29 -30.12
CA LEU A 254 -41.76 -12.92 -29.70
C LEU A 254 -42.38 -12.12 -30.86
N ASP A 255 -43.50 -11.45 -30.57
CA ASP A 255 -44.08 -10.45 -31.46
C ASP A 255 -43.09 -9.29 -31.70
N VAL A 256 -43.12 -8.72 -32.91
CA VAL A 256 -42.30 -7.56 -33.30
C VAL A 256 -42.45 -6.41 -32.31
N MET A 257 -43.67 -6.11 -31.85
CA MET A 257 -43.90 -5.04 -30.88
C MET A 257 -43.20 -5.33 -29.55
N LEU A 258 -43.25 -6.58 -29.09
CA LEU A 258 -42.60 -6.99 -27.84
C LEU A 258 -41.07 -6.94 -27.96
N LYS A 259 -40.51 -7.31 -29.12
CA LYS A 259 -39.07 -7.18 -29.41
C LYS A 259 -38.61 -5.73 -29.30
N VAL A 260 -39.35 -4.80 -29.92
CA VAL A 260 -39.02 -3.36 -29.88
C VAL A 260 -39.05 -2.84 -28.45
N VAL A 261 -40.07 -3.21 -27.66
CA VAL A 261 -40.16 -2.82 -26.25
C VAL A 261 -38.99 -3.38 -25.44
N LEU A 262 -38.66 -4.67 -25.59
CA LEU A 262 -37.55 -5.31 -24.88
C LEU A 262 -36.19 -4.68 -25.22
N VAL A 263 -35.91 -4.45 -26.50
CA VAL A 263 -34.68 -3.77 -26.95
C VAL A 263 -34.64 -2.33 -26.43
N GLY A 264 -35.78 -1.62 -26.47
CA GLY A 264 -35.90 -0.28 -25.89
C GLY A 264 -35.59 -0.26 -24.40
N VAL A 265 -36.16 -1.17 -23.63
CA VAL A 265 -35.86 -1.31 -22.19
C VAL A 265 -34.38 -1.62 -21.96
N LEU A 266 -33.77 -2.48 -22.79
CA LEU A 266 -32.35 -2.80 -22.70
C LEU A 266 -31.45 -1.59 -22.96
N MET A 267 -31.81 -0.76 -23.95
CA MET A 267 -31.10 0.48 -24.29
C MET A 267 -31.24 1.54 -23.21
N LEU A 268 -32.43 1.69 -22.60
CA LEU A 268 -32.63 2.64 -21.50
C LEU A 268 -31.98 2.16 -20.19
N ARG A 269 -31.90 0.85 -19.96
CA ARG A 269 -31.34 0.26 -18.74
C ARG A 269 -30.43 -0.92 -19.05
N PRO A 270 -29.23 -0.68 -19.60
CA PRO A 270 -28.24 -1.75 -19.85
C PRO A 270 -27.78 -2.43 -18.56
N GLN A 271 -28.01 -1.79 -17.41
CA GLN A 271 -27.68 -2.30 -16.08
C GLN A 271 -28.42 -3.60 -15.69
N LEU A 272 -29.56 -3.90 -16.34
CA LEU A 272 -30.33 -5.11 -16.06
C LEU A 272 -29.55 -6.39 -16.42
N ILE A 273 -28.72 -6.33 -17.47
CA ILE A 273 -27.89 -7.45 -17.91
C ILE A 273 -26.45 -7.30 -17.41
N SER A 274 -25.93 -6.07 -17.34
CA SER A 274 -24.52 -5.88 -16.97
C SER A 274 -24.21 -6.28 -15.52
N ARG A 275 -25.17 -6.15 -14.58
CA ARG A 275 -24.99 -6.57 -13.19
C ARG A 275 -24.81 -8.09 -13.03
N PRO A 276 -25.74 -8.95 -13.51
CA PRO A 276 -25.55 -10.39 -13.44
C PRO A 276 -24.34 -10.85 -14.28
N ALA A 277 -24.08 -10.23 -15.43
CA ALA A 277 -22.89 -10.52 -16.23
C ALA A 277 -21.58 -10.21 -15.49
N ALA A 278 -21.53 -9.09 -14.76
CA ALA A 278 -20.36 -8.73 -13.95
C ALA A 278 -20.14 -9.73 -12.82
N LEU A 279 -21.21 -10.14 -12.10
CA LEU A 279 -21.12 -11.16 -11.06
C LEU A 279 -20.63 -12.50 -11.61
N LEU A 280 -21.13 -12.91 -12.78
CA LEU A 280 -20.68 -14.13 -13.45
C LEU A 280 -19.21 -14.05 -13.86
N TYR A 281 -18.76 -12.92 -14.40
CA TYR A 281 -17.35 -12.69 -14.73
C TYR A 281 -16.46 -12.77 -13.49
N ASP A 282 -16.84 -12.09 -12.42
CA ASP A 282 -16.06 -12.07 -11.19
C ASP A 282 -15.99 -13.48 -10.57
N ALA A 283 -17.07 -14.26 -10.65
CA ALA A 283 -17.09 -15.66 -10.24
C ALA A 283 -16.18 -16.55 -11.10
N ILE A 284 -16.27 -16.45 -12.43
CA ILE A 284 -15.41 -17.22 -13.35
C ILE A 284 -13.94 -16.85 -13.13
N LYS A 285 -13.64 -15.56 -13.00
CA LYS A 285 -12.29 -15.08 -12.76
C LYS A 285 -11.73 -15.62 -11.45
N ALA A 286 -12.50 -15.58 -10.36
CA ALA A 286 -12.07 -16.14 -9.08
C ALA A 286 -11.75 -17.64 -9.17
N ILE A 287 -12.54 -18.41 -9.93
CA ILE A 287 -12.28 -19.84 -10.17
C ILE A 287 -10.99 -20.06 -10.97
N VAL A 288 -10.78 -19.26 -12.03
CA VAL A 288 -9.57 -19.36 -12.87
C VAL A 288 -8.33 -18.98 -12.07
N ASP A 289 -8.38 -17.87 -11.32
CA ASP A 289 -7.26 -17.40 -10.50
C ASP A 289 -6.93 -18.41 -9.39
N SER A 290 -7.95 -19.00 -8.75
CA SER A 290 -7.76 -20.09 -7.78
C SER A 290 -7.11 -21.33 -8.41
N SER A 291 -7.52 -21.71 -9.62
CA SER A 291 -6.96 -22.85 -10.35
C SER A 291 -5.50 -22.63 -10.74
N LYS A 292 -5.13 -21.39 -11.14
CA LYS A 292 -3.74 -21.01 -11.43
C LYS A 292 -2.88 -21.07 -10.17
N ALA A 293 -3.36 -20.50 -9.06
CA ALA A 293 -2.65 -20.54 -7.79
C ALA A 293 -2.39 -21.99 -7.33
N GLN A 294 -3.37 -22.89 -7.47
CA GLN A 294 -3.19 -24.31 -7.16
C GLN A 294 -2.15 -24.99 -8.07
N ALA A 295 -2.15 -24.66 -9.37
CA ALA A 295 -1.17 -25.20 -10.32
C ALA A 295 0.26 -24.75 -9.99
N GLU A 296 0.43 -23.50 -9.55
CA GLU A 296 1.73 -22.96 -9.12
C GLU A 296 2.23 -23.62 -7.84
N VAL A 297 1.37 -23.81 -6.82
CA VAL A 297 1.72 -24.56 -5.60
C VAL A 297 2.10 -26.01 -5.93
N ALA A 298 1.37 -26.66 -6.84
CA ALA A 298 1.69 -28.01 -7.29
C ALA A 298 3.00 -28.11 -8.09
N LYS A 299 3.42 -27.02 -8.75
CA LYS A 299 4.71 -26.92 -9.45
C LYS A 299 5.84 -26.69 -8.46
N ALA A 300 5.65 -25.81 -7.47
CA ALA A 300 6.62 -25.56 -6.40
C ALA A 300 6.91 -26.84 -5.58
N ASN A 301 5.86 -27.58 -5.18
CA ASN A 301 6.03 -28.83 -4.43
C ASN A 301 6.75 -29.93 -5.21
N ARG A 302 6.66 -29.93 -6.54
CA ARG A 302 7.41 -30.88 -7.39
C ARG A 302 8.90 -30.55 -7.50
N GLY A 303 9.30 -29.30 -7.27
CA GLY A 303 10.71 -28.88 -7.30
C GLY A 303 11.52 -29.25 -6.05
N VAL A 304 10.84 -29.57 -4.93
CA VAL A 304 11.49 -29.81 -3.62
C VAL A 304 11.90 -31.28 -3.41
N TRP A 305 11.42 -32.22 -4.23
CA TRP A 305 11.89 -33.60 -4.19
C TRP A 305 13.12 -33.81 -5.09
N ARG A 306 14.31 -33.50 -4.56
CA ARG A 306 15.56 -34.13 -5.03
C ARG A 306 15.93 -35.25 -4.04
N PRO A 307 15.83 -36.53 -4.41
CA PRO A 307 16.44 -37.58 -3.61
C PRO A 307 17.96 -37.38 -3.62
N ALA A 308 18.56 -37.43 -2.44
CA ALA A 308 20.00 -37.49 -2.24
C ALA A 308 20.55 -38.86 -2.65
#